data_AF-A0A2D8UN94-F1
#
_entry.id   AF-A0A2D8UN94-F1
#
_cell.length_a   1.000
_cell.length_b   1.000
_cell.length_c   1.000
_cell.angle_alpha   90.00
_cell.angle_beta   90.00
_cell.angle_gamma   90.00
#
_symmetry.space_group_name_H-M   'P 1'
#
loop_
_entity.id
_entity.type
_entity.pdbx_description
1 polymer ?
#
loop_
_entity_poly.entity_id
_entity_poly.type
_entity_poly.pdbx_seq_one_letter_code
_entity_poly.pdbx_strand_id
1 'polypeptide(L)'
;MKNLITYSLVLSSLFFLNACSTDDVEGSEPISESELVEIPDAAFAEYMLYNETPGIYSEVENDGVHYYLDPNEVAVVGELLLSKTSSNVEALTQAGLATAETKITDLTGIEYFVGLQHLVLTSNDVEELDLTNLSGLEELEINFNLLGSLDLSNNTALKLLRYKGSSSADETQKLSGLDLSANTQLLHLHLPNHNFVSIDLNNNLQIQERLDMSGNPGPDGDPDTPDIVVPAQIYDQVPEESRLGVVSDASVTTTVYLSVNETLIAEDGGMAVLSASLNAATNETVTVELNFAGNATLATDYSVESESITIPAGATEASIELTAIQDSEVEGNETIKVSLGNITNAVAGENQEVIITIEDDDIEVSLILNEILYDPSNNNLDGDANGDGVYAQSEDEFIELYNDSSSPLDVSGFKIFDTEALDNDTPRHIVPDGTIIPAHGVLVVFGGGTPTGSFGGAVVQTSSTGDLNLNNSGDILTVEDAEGTVLVTFDIEPYSNNPNESYTRNPDITGDFVQHGDVNGLLFSPGTKVDGTPF
;
A
#
# COMPACT_ATOMS: atom_id res chain seq x y z
N MET A 1 -49.95 -52.35 -48.12
CA MET A 1 -49.67 -53.47 -49.04
C MET A 1 -48.19 -53.40 -49.38
N LYS A 2 -47.50 -54.56 -49.35
CA LYS A 2 -46.04 -54.80 -49.29
C LYS A 2 -45.17 -54.14 -50.38
N ASN A 3 -43.90 -53.87 -49.99
CA ASN A 3 -42.58 -54.08 -50.67
C ASN A 3 -41.66 -52.92 -50.24
N LEU A 4 -40.60 -53.05 -49.41
CA LEU A 4 -39.45 -53.97 -49.31
C LEU A 4 -38.52 -53.99 -50.54
N ILE A 5 -37.52 -53.09 -50.56
CA ILE A 5 -36.27 -53.13 -51.35
C ILE A 5 -35.18 -52.44 -50.48
N THR A 6 -34.40 -53.19 -49.71
CA THR A 6 -32.96 -53.56 -49.88
C THR A 6 -31.96 -52.43 -49.65
N TYR A 7 -31.32 -52.40 -48.47
CA TYR A 7 -29.97 -51.85 -48.29
C TYR A 7 -29.00 -53.02 -48.12
N SER A 8 -27.89 -52.93 -48.85
CA SER A 8 -26.84 -53.93 -48.98
C SER A 8 -26.05 -54.04 -47.68
N LEU A 9 -26.12 -55.19 -47.01
CA LEU A 9 -25.06 -55.62 -46.10
C LEU A 9 -23.82 -55.96 -46.94
N VAL A 10 -22.71 -55.26 -46.73
CA VAL A 10 -21.39 -55.82 -47.01
C VAL A 10 -20.91 -56.43 -45.71
N LEU A 11 -21.24 -57.70 -45.53
CA LEU A 11 -20.72 -58.56 -44.48
C LEU A 11 -19.46 -59.22 -45.04
N SER A 12 -18.26 -58.83 -44.60
CA SER A 12 -17.05 -59.60 -44.87
C SER A 12 -16.79 -60.55 -43.69
N SER A 13 -17.45 -61.70 -43.73
CA SER A 13 -17.13 -62.84 -42.88
C SER A 13 -15.97 -63.64 -43.49
N LEU A 14 -14.83 -63.71 -42.78
CA LEU A 14 -13.71 -64.58 -43.13
C LEU A 14 -14.07 -66.05 -42.87
N PHE A 15 -14.20 -66.86 -43.92
CA PHE A 15 -14.25 -68.32 -43.87
C PHE A 15 -12.84 -68.89 -44.14
N PHE A 16 -12.31 -69.67 -43.20
CA PHE A 16 -11.14 -70.54 -43.43
C PHE A 16 -11.59 -71.95 -43.83
N LEU A 17 -11.11 -72.45 -44.97
CA LEU A 17 -11.00 -73.88 -45.27
C LEU A 17 -9.70 -74.17 -46.04
N ASN A 18 -8.92 -75.11 -45.50
CA ASN A 18 -7.63 -75.59 -45.98
C ASN A 18 -7.61 -76.06 -47.46
N ALA A 19 -6.60 -75.65 -48.23
CA ALA A 19 -5.52 -76.53 -48.72
C ALA A 19 -4.61 -75.87 -49.79
N CYS A 20 -3.30 -75.95 -49.52
CA CYS A 20 -2.15 -76.11 -50.45
C CYS A 20 -1.67 -74.97 -51.38
N SER A 21 -0.37 -74.70 -51.18
CA SER A 21 0.70 -74.20 -52.08
C SER A 21 0.67 -72.76 -52.62
N THR A 22 1.57 -71.97 -52.02
CA THR A 22 2.54 -71.04 -52.64
C THR A 22 2.07 -70.13 -53.77
N ASP A 23 1.86 -68.85 -53.45
CA ASP A 23 2.63 -67.77 -54.07
C ASP A 23 2.40 -66.45 -53.30
N ASP A 24 3.48 -65.68 -53.19
CA ASP A 24 3.64 -64.44 -52.45
C ASP A 24 2.56 -63.39 -52.77
N VAL A 25 1.76 -63.06 -51.76
CA VAL A 25 1.17 -61.74 -51.58
C VAL A 25 1.43 -61.38 -50.13
N GLU A 26 2.34 -60.44 -49.88
CA GLU A 26 2.36 -59.68 -48.62
C GLU A 26 1.03 -58.92 -48.55
N GLY A 27 0.00 -59.60 -48.05
CA GLY A 27 -1.15 -58.94 -47.47
C GLY A 27 -0.67 -58.27 -46.19
N SER A 28 -0.95 -56.98 -46.06
CA SER A 28 -0.86 -56.25 -44.79
C SER A 28 -1.34 -57.15 -43.66
N GLU A 29 -0.49 -57.35 -42.64
CA GLU A 29 -0.89 -58.07 -41.44
C GLU A 29 -2.20 -57.46 -40.91
N PRO A 30 -3.18 -58.27 -40.46
CA PRO A 30 -4.32 -57.73 -39.74
C PRO A 30 -3.79 -56.97 -38.54
N ILE A 31 -4.12 -55.67 -38.46
CA ILE A 31 -3.74 -54.78 -37.37
C ILE A 31 -4.15 -55.46 -36.06
N SER A 32 -3.22 -55.61 -35.12
CA SER A 32 -3.55 -56.23 -33.84
C SER A 32 -4.41 -55.25 -33.04
N GLU A 33 -5.53 -55.74 -32.52
CA GLU A 33 -6.51 -55.05 -31.68
C GLU A 33 -5.88 -54.26 -30.50
N SER A 34 -4.63 -54.55 -30.13
CA SER A 34 -3.88 -53.86 -29.07
C SER A 34 -3.31 -52.47 -29.42
N GLU A 35 -3.50 -51.97 -30.65
CA GLU A 35 -3.01 -50.64 -31.07
C GLU A 35 -4.14 -49.61 -31.28
N LEU A 36 -5.40 -50.03 -31.17
CA LEU A 36 -6.56 -49.15 -31.28
C LEU A 36 -6.86 -48.45 -29.93
N VAL A 37 -7.34 -47.22 -30.01
CA VAL A 37 -7.74 -46.42 -28.85
C VAL A 37 -9.26 -46.32 -28.81
N GLU A 38 -9.86 -46.64 -27.67
CA GLU A 38 -11.31 -46.53 -27.47
C GLU A 38 -11.76 -45.06 -27.46
N ILE A 39 -12.91 -44.77 -28.10
CA ILE A 39 -13.56 -43.47 -28.10
C ILE A 39 -14.79 -43.56 -27.18
N PRO A 40 -14.75 -42.98 -25.97
CA PRO A 40 -15.84 -43.12 -24.99
C PRO A 40 -17.14 -42.44 -25.42
N ASP A 41 -17.06 -41.30 -26.11
CA ASP A 41 -18.22 -40.53 -26.55
C ASP A 41 -18.74 -41.04 -27.90
N ALA A 42 -19.88 -41.74 -27.85
CA ALA A 42 -20.52 -42.26 -29.06
C ALA A 42 -20.95 -41.15 -30.04
N ALA A 43 -21.31 -39.95 -29.55
CA ALA A 43 -21.68 -38.85 -30.43
C ALA A 43 -20.49 -38.28 -31.18
N PHE A 44 -19.30 -38.27 -30.55
CA PHE A 44 -18.04 -37.92 -31.19
C PHE A 44 -17.68 -38.95 -32.26
N ALA A 45 -17.67 -40.25 -31.92
CA ALA A 45 -17.32 -41.32 -32.83
C ALA A 45 -18.28 -41.44 -34.03
N GLU A 46 -19.59 -41.46 -33.79
CA GLU A 46 -20.60 -41.58 -34.85
C GLU A 46 -20.54 -40.41 -35.83
N TYR A 47 -20.24 -39.20 -35.34
CA TYR A 47 -20.11 -38.04 -36.22
C TYR A 47 -18.83 -38.15 -37.07
N MET A 48 -17.71 -38.59 -36.51
CA MET A 48 -16.51 -38.85 -37.31
C MET A 48 -16.75 -39.94 -38.37
N LEU A 49 -17.46 -41.02 -38.03
CA LEU A 49 -17.86 -42.05 -39.00
C LEU A 49 -18.76 -41.49 -40.10
N TYR A 50 -19.72 -40.61 -39.75
CA TYR A 50 -20.58 -39.94 -40.74
C TYR A 50 -19.80 -39.05 -41.70
N ASN A 51 -18.75 -38.40 -41.21
CA ASN A 51 -17.85 -37.58 -42.03
C ASN A 51 -16.80 -38.40 -42.79
N GLU A 52 -16.84 -39.73 -42.69
CA GLU A 52 -15.85 -40.64 -43.31
C GLU A 52 -14.40 -40.33 -42.85
N THR A 53 -14.23 -39.93 -41.58
CA THR A 53 -12.91 -39.67 -41.00
C THR A 53 -12.05 -40.95 -41.04
N PRO A 54 -10.84 -40.91 -41.64
CA PRO A 54 -9.90 -42.04 -41.66
C PRO A 54 -9.57 -42.56 -40.26
N GLY A 55 -9.32 -43.87 -40.13
CA GLY A 55 -8.90 -44.46 -38.86
C GLY A 55 -9.98 -44.64 -37.81
N ILE A 56 -11.27 -44.41 -38.11
CA ILE A 56 -12.36 -44.60 -37.14
C ILE A 56 -13.12 -45.89 -37.43
N TYR A 57 -13.36 -46.68 -36.38
CA TYR A 57 -14.00 -47.99 -36.47
C TYR A 57 -15.10 -48.14 -35.41
N SER A 58 -16.04 -49.04 -35.69
CA SER A 58 -17.08 -49.45 -34.75
C SER A 58 -17.13 -50.97 -34.65
N GLU A 59 -17.24 -51.51 -33.44
CA GLU A 59 -17.44 -52.93 -33.20
C GLU A 59 -18.73 -53.18 -32.43
N VAL A 60 -19.46 -54.23 -32.81
CA VAL A 60 -20.70 -54.61 -32.14
C VAL A 60 -20.41 -55.77 -31.21
N GLU A 61 -20.45 -55.50 -29.91
CA GLU A 61 -20.30 -56.49 -28.86
C GLU A 61 -21.64 -56.87 -28.22
N ASN A 62 -21.62 -57.76 -27.24
CA ASN A 62 -22.84 -58.23 -26.57
C ASN A 62 -23.52 -57.15 -25.72
N ASP A 63 -22.79 -56.11 -25.32
CA ASP A 63 -23.24 -55.03 -24.44
C ASP A 63 -23.48 -53.69 -25.17
N GLY A 64 -23.08 -53.57 -26.44
CA GLY A 64 -23.33 -52.35 -27.21
C GLY A 64 -22.49 -52.24 -28.47
N VAL A 65 -22.48 -51.04 -29.04
CA VAL A 65 -21.53 -50.64 -30.07
C VAL A 65 -20.40 -49.90 -29.37
N HIS A 66 -19.17 -50.35 -29.57
CA HIS A 66 -17.95 -49.69 -29.11
C HIS A 66 -17.26 -49.04 -30.29
N TYR A 67 -16.55 -47.95 -30.04
CA TYR A 67 -15.90 -47.16 -31.06
C TYR A 67 -14.41 -47.04 -30.78
N TYR A 68 -13.61 -47.08 -31.84
CA TYR A 68 -12.16 -47.04 -31.74
C TYR A 68 -11.56 -46.15 -32.81
N LEU A 69 -10.36 -45.62 -32.54
CA LEU A 69 -9.49 -44.99 -33.53
C LEU A 69 -8.16 -45.72 -33.68
N ASP A 70 -7.58 -45.67 -34.88
CA ASP A 70 -6.17 -45.98 -35.14
C ASP A 70 -5.35 -44.68 -35.12
N PRO A 71 -4.47 -44.49 -34.12
CA PRO A 71 -3.62 -43.31 -34.00
C PRO A 71 -2.83 -42.94 -35.26
N ASN A 72 -2.41 -43.93 -36.06
CA ASN A 72 -1.58 -43.68 -37.24
C ASN A 72 -2.41 -43.15 -38.42
N GLU A 73 -3.64 -43.62 -38.57
CA GLU A 73 -4.53 -43.16 -39.64
C GLU A 73 -5.12 -41.78 -39.31
N VAL A 74 -5.48 -41.52 -38.05
CA VAL A 74 -6.01 -40.19 -37.67
C VAL A 74 -4.95 -39.10 -37.65
N ALA A 75 -3.66 -39.45 -37.51
CA ALA A 75 -2.55 -38.49 -37.46
C ALA A 75 -2.40 -37.62 -38.72
N VAL A 76 -2.96 -38.04 -39.87
CA VAL A 76 -2.91 -37.28 -41.13
C VAL A 76 -4.17 -36.47 -41.42
N VAL A 77 -5.18 -36.54 -40.55
CA VAL A 77 -6.44 -35.82 -40.71
C VAL A 77 -6.20 -34.33 -40.44
N GLY A 78 -6.45 -33.50 -41.45
CA GLY A 78 -6.22 -32.05 -41.38
C GLY A 78 -7.42 -31.24 -40.90
N GLU A 79 -8.63 -31.82 -40.90
CA GLU A 79 -9.86 -31.10 -40.55
C GLU A 79 -10.86 -32.00 -39.85
N LEU A 80 -11.51 -31.48 -38.81
CA LEU A 80 -12.64 -32.10 -38.12
C LEU A 80 -13.80 -31.12 -37.97
N LEU A 81 -14.94 -31.48 -38.55
CA LEU A 81 -16.17 -30.67 -38.58
C LEU A 81 -17.29 -31.36 -37.78
N LEU A 82 -17.37 -31.01 -36.50
CA LEU A 82 -18.15 -31.72 -35.48
C LEU A 82 -19.22 -30.81 -34.85
N SER A 83 -19.82 -29.94 -35.66
CA SER A 83 -20.82 -28.98 -35.20
C SER A 83 -22.20 -29.59 -34.97
N LYS A 84 -22.82 -29.35 -33.82
CA LYS A 84 -24.20 -29.77 -33.50
C LYS A 84 -25.19 -28.59 -33.59
N THR A 85 -25.04 -27.74 -34.61
CA THR A 85 -26.04 -26.71 -34.94
C THR A 85 -27.35 -27.35 -35.41
N SER A 86 -28.46 -26.61 -35.40
CA SER A 86 -29.75 -27.13 -35.88
C SER A 86 -29.68 -27.71 -37.30
N SER A 87 -28.89 -27.09 -38.18
CA SER A 87 -28.73 -27.56 -39.56
C SER A 87 -27.94 -28.87 -39.64
N ASN A 88 -26.87 -29.03 -38.84
CA ASN A 88 -26.09 -30.25 -38.80
C ASN A 88 -26.87 -31.38 -38.14
N VAL A 89 -27.57 -31.11 -37.03
CA VAL A 89 -28.42 -32.09 -36.34
C VAL A 89 -29.52 -32.61 -37.28
N GLU A 90 -30.11 -31.75 -38.11
CA GLU A 90 -31.08 -32.18 -39.12
C GLU A 90 -30.44 -33.13 -40.15
N ALA A 91 -29.24 -32.81 -40.65
CA ALA A 91 -28.52 -33.67 -41.58
C ALA A 91 -28.14 -35.04 -40.98
N LEU A 92 -27.63 -35.05 -39.74
CA LEU A 92 -27.28 -36.28 -39.01
C LEU A 92 -28.53 -37.13 -38.74
N THR A 93 -29.65 -36.51 -38.35
CA THR A 93 -30.93 -37.19 -38.16
C THR A 93 -31.44 -37.80 -39.47
N GLN A 94 -31.34 -37.06 -40.58
CA GLN A 94 -31.71 -37.58 -41.92
C GLN A 94 -30.81 -38.75 -42.36
N ALA A 95 -29.55 -38.74 -41.95
CA ALA A 95 -28.62 -39.85 -42.15
C ALA A 95 -28.87 -41.05 -41.20
N GLY A 96 -29.76 -40.89 -40.22
CA GLY A 96 -30.18 -41.97 -39.32
C GLY A 96 -29.25 -42.22 -38.15
N LEU A 97 -28.39 -41.26 -37.79
CA LEU A 97 -27.50 -41.38 -36.64
C LEU A 97 -28.29 -41.32 -35.33
N ALA A 98 -28.03 -42.26 -34.42
CA ALA A 98 -28.72 -42.34 -33.14
C ALA A 98 -28.34 -41.16 -32.22
N THR A 99 -27.09 -40.71 -32.32
CA THR A 99 -26.54 -39.59 -31.53
C THR A 99 -26.71 -38.23 -32.21
N ALA A 100 -27.55 -38.12 -33.24
CA ALA A 100 -27.69 -36.89 -34.02
C ALA A 100 -27.96 -35.65 -33.16
N GLU A 101 -28.87 -35.76 -32.18
CA GLU A 101 -29.21 -34.68 -31.23
C GLU A 101 -28.31 -34.68 -29.97
N THR A 102 -27.61 -35.77 -29.69
CA THR A 102 -26.69 -35.87 -28.55
C THR A 102 -25.50 -34.95 -28.77
N LYS A 103 -25.24 -34.08 -27.80
CA LYS A 103 -24.08 -33.19 -27.79
C LYS A 103 -22.82 -33.97 -27.44
N ILE A 104 -21.71 -33.59 -28.08
CA ILE A 104 -20.40 -34.15 -27.73
C ILE A 104 -19.98 -33.54 -26.39
N THR A 105 -19.50 -34.38 -25.49
CA THR A 105 -19.05 -33.97 -24.14
C THR A 105 -17.61 -34.35 -23.87
N ASP A 106 -17.15 -35.45 -24.47
CA ASP A 106 -15.80 -35.97 -24.30
C ASP A 106 -15.12 -36.16 -25.67
N LEU A 107 -13.94 -35.58 -25.81
CA LEU A 107 -13.12 -35.62 -27.01
C LEU A 107 -11.86 -36.48 -26.85
N THR A 108 -11.81 -37.34 -25.83
CA THR A 108 -10.74 -38.33 -25.65
C THR A 108 -10.46 -39.04 -26.97
N GLY A 109 -9.18 -38.98 -27.39
CA GLY A 109 -8.74 -39.42 -28.70
C GLY A 109 -8.34 -38.30 -29.66
N ILE A 110 -8.79 -37.06 -29.42
CA ILE A 110 -8.44 -35.89 -30.24
C ILE A 110 -6.92 -35.63 -30.25
N GLU A 111 -6.21 -36.01 -29.19
CA GLU A 111 -4.76 -35.84 -29.03
C GLU A 111 -3.92 -36.63 -30.06
N TYR A 112 -4.52 -37.61 -30.75
CA TYR A 112 -3.87 -38.38 -31.82
C TYR A 112 -3.98 -37.74 -33.19
N PHE A 113 -4.82 -36.70 -33.36
CA PHE A 113 -5.00 -35.98 -34.62
C PHE A 113 -3.88 -34.96 -34.85
N VAL A 114 -2.62 -35.35 -34.72
CA VAL A 114 -1.45 -34.44 -34.71
C VAL A 114 -1.28 -33.62 -36.00
N GLY A 115 -1.92 -34.03 -37.11
CA GLY A 115 -1.96 -33.31 -38.38
C GLY A 115 -3.10 -32.28 -38.50
N LEU A 116 -3.94 -32.13 -37.47
CA LEU A 116 -5.13 -31.29 -37.51
C LEU A 116 -4.77 -29.81 -37.63
N GLN A 117 -5.36 -29.15 -38.63
CA GLN A 117 -5.23 -27.72 -38.89
C GLN A 117 -6.51 -26.98 -38.53
N HIS A 118 -7.68 -27.57 -38.79
CA HIS A 118 -8.97 -26.94 -38.52
C HIS A 118 -9.84 -27.83 -37.62
N LEU A 119 -10.29 -27.28 -36.49
CA LEU A 119 -11.21 -27.93 -35.57
C LEU A 119 -12.45 -27.07 -35.38
N VAL A 120 -13.61 -27.61 -35.75
CA VAL A 120 -14.92 -26.95 -35.58
C VAL A 120 -15.83 -27.83 -34.72
N LEU A 121 -16.17 -27.34 -33.52
CA LEU A 121 -16.94 -28.03 -32.48
C LEU A 121 -18.16 -27.21 -32.02
N THR A 122 -18.71 -26.38 -32.90
CA THR A 122 -19.79 -25.45 -32.57
C THR A 122 -21.05 -26.14 -32.02
N SER A 123 -21.60 -25.60 -30.93
CA SER A 123 -22.84 -26.05 -30.27
C SER A 123 -22.75 -27.44 -29.66
N ASN A 124 -21.70 -27.76 -28.92
CA ASN A 124 -21.58 -28.98 -28.13
C ASN A 124 -21.59 -28.65 -26.63
N ASP A 125 -21.45 -29.66 -25.77
CA ASP A 125 -21.42 -29.50 -24.31
C ASP A 125 -20.03 -29.91 -23.77
N VAL A 126 -18.96 -29.54 -24.50
CA VAL A 126 -17.57 -29.85 -24.12
C VAL A 126 -17.16 -28.96 -22.94
N GLU A 127 -16.74 -29.58 -21.84
CA GLU A 127 -16.25 -28.90 -20.63
C GLU A 127 -14.73 -28.89 -20.51
N GLU A 128 -14.05 -29.84 -21.15
CA GLU A 128 -12.58 -29.97 -21.17
C GLU A 128 -12.10 -30.28 -22.59
N LEU A 129 -10.99 -29.67 -23.00
CA LEU A 129 -10.42 -29.84 -24.34
C LEU A 129 -8.90 -29.79 -24.27
N ASP A 130 -8.25 -30.94 -24.48
CA ASP A 130 -6.79 -31.03 -24.57
C ASP A 130 -6.32 -30.89 -26.02
N LEU A 131 -5.62 -29.80 -26.31
CA LEU A 131 -5.04 -29.50 -27.63
C LEU A 131 -3.51 -29.56 -27.64
N THR A 132 -2.88 -30.09 -26.58
CA THR A 132 -1.44 -30.02 -26.33
C THR A 132 -0.61 -30.58 -27.50
N ASN A 133 -1.07 -31.66 -28.13
CA ASN A 133 -0.37 -32.31 -29.23
C ASN A 133 -0.68 -31.70 -30.61
N LEU A 134 -1.61 -30.75 -30.68
CA LEU A 134 -2.14 -30.19 -31.93
C LEU A 134 -1.40 -28.91 -32.33
N SER A 135 -0.06 -28.97 -32.34
CA SER A 135 0.80 -27.81 -32.62
C SER A 135 0.62 -27.20 -34.02
N GLY A 136 0.05 -27.97 -34.96
CA GLY A 136 -0.29 -27.52 -36.31
C GLY A 136 -1.66 -26.86 -36.46
N LEU A 137 -2.44 -26.73 -35.38
CA LEU A 137 -3.79 -26.17 -35.41
C LEU A 137 -3.75 -24.67 -35.79
N GLU A 138 -4.40 -24.34 -36.91
CA GLU A 138 -4.50 -22.97 -37.45
C GLU A 138 -5.84 -22.32 -37.14
N GLU A 139 -6.93 -23.09 -37.09
CA GLU A 139 -8.29 -22.59 -36.85
C GLU A 139 -9.00 -23.41 -35.78
N LEU A 140 -9.46 -22.73 -34.72
CA LEU A 140 -10.25 -23.31 -33.65
C LEU A 140 -11.60 -22.57 -33.52
N GLU A 141 -12.68 -23.27 -33.84
CA GLU A 141 -14.05 -22.79 -33.62
C GLU A 141 -14.80 -23.70 -32.65
N ILE A 142 -15.01 -23.21 -31.43
CA ILE A 142 -15.62 -23.93 -30.31
C ILE A 142 -16.81 -23.15 -29.74
N ASN A 143 -17.47 -22.34 -30.57
CA ASN A 143 -18.62 -21.52 -30.17
C ASN A 143 -19.70 -22.36 -29.48
N PHE A 144 -20.29 -21.82 -28.40
CA PHE A 144 -21.36 -22.46 -27.66
C PHE A 144 -20.98 -23.84 -27.10
N ASN A 145 -19.87 -23.88 -26.37
CA ASN A 145 -19.46 -24.99 -25.49
C ASN A 145 -19.44 -24.51 -24.03
N LEU A 146 -18.87 -25.32 -23.13
CA LEU A 146 -18.90 -25.13 -21.67
C LEU A 146 -17.48 -25.11 -21.07
N LEU A 147 -16.47 -24.74 -21.86
CA LEU A 147 -15.07 -24.63 -21.43
C LEU A 147 -14.87 -23.42 -20.50
N GLY A 148 -14.62 -23.70 -19.23
CA GLY A 148 -14.20 -22.71 -18.22
C GLY A 148 -12.72 -22.33 -18.28
N SER A 149 -11.91 -23.17 -18.93
CA SER A 149 -10.48 -22.96 -19.16
C SER A 149 -10.07 -23.50 -20.51
N LEU A 150 -8.98 -22.97 -21.07
CA LEU A 150 -8.45 -23.38 -22.36
C LEU A 150 -6.94 -23.10 -22.39
N ASP A 151 -6.13 -24.12 -22.65
CA ASP A 151 -4.69 -23.99 -22.86
C ASP A 151 -4.39 -24.01 -24.37
N LEU A 152 -3.79 -22.92 -24.87
CA LEU A 152 -3.38 -22.75 -26.26
C LEU A 152 -1.87 -22.59 -26.43
N SER A 153 -1.09 -22.83 -25.37
CA SER A 153 0.35 -22.56 -25.32
C SER A 153 1.17 -23.32 -26.37
N ASN A 154 0.72 -24.51 -26.76
CA ASN A 154 1.37 -25.34 -27.79
C ASN A 154 0.83 -25.07 -29.21
N ASN A 155 -0.32 -24.41 -29.36
CA ASN A 155 -0.97 -24.16 -30.65
C ASN A 155 -0.42 -22.88 -31.31
N THR A 156 0.90 -22.81 -31.48
CA THR A 156 1.62 -21.62 -31.97
C THR A 156 1.32 -21.27 -33.44
N ALA A 157 0.70 -22.19 -34.20
CA ALA A 157 0.23 -21.98 -35.56
C ALA A 157 -1.15 -21.29 -35.65
N LEU A 158 -1.83 -21.08 -34.51
CA LEU A 158 -3.22 -20.59 -34.47
C LEU A 158 -3.34 -19.18 -35.06
N LYS A 159 -4.23 -19.04 -36.04
CA LYS A 159 -4.56 -17.80 -36.75
C LYS A 159 -5.98 -17.33 -36.44
N LEU A 160 -6.89 -18.25 -36.15
CA LEU A 160 -8.28 -17.97 -35.85
C LEU A 160 -8.74 -18.68 -34.58
N LEU A 161 -9.24 -17.89 -33.63
CA LEU A 161 -9.92 -18.38 -32.44
C LEU A 161 -11.34 -17.83 -32.37
N ARG A 162 -12.32 -18.73 -32.35
CA ARG A 162 -13.73 -18.42 -32.13
C ARG A 162 -14.27 -19.24 -30.97
N TYR A 163 -14.54 -18.54 -29.88
CA TYR A 163 -15.23 -19.11 -28.76
C TYR A 163 -16.21 -18.12 -28.16
N LYS A 164 -17.44 -18.12 -28.66
CA LYS A 164 -18.57 -17.45 -28.03
C LYS A 164 -19.09 -18.28 -26.86
N GLY A 165 -19.20 -17.66 -25.67
CA GLY A 165 -19.76 -18.29 -24.49
C GLY A 165 -21.19 -18.77 -24.71
N SER A 166 -21.50 -19.98 -24.23
CA SER A 166 -22.85 -20.53 -24.33
C SER A 166 -23.83 -19.79 -23.42
N SER A 167 -25.08 -19.64 -23.87
CA SER A 167 -26.16 -19.15 -23.01
C SER A 167 -26.58 -20.17 -21.95
N SER A 168 -26.18 -21.44 -22.09
CA SER A 168 -26.39 -22.49 -21.09
C SER A 168 -25.25 -22.60 -20.07
N ALA A 169 -24.10 -21.95 -20.31
CA ALA A 169 -22.95 -22.00 -19.43
C ALA A 169 -23.20 -21.22 -18.14
N ASP A 170 -22.82 -21.81 -17.00
CA ASP A 170 -22.70 -21.08 -15.74
C ASP A 170 -21.39 -20.26 -15.68
N GLU A 171 -21.13 -19.59 -14.55
CA GLU A 171 -19.94 -18.75 -14.37
C GLU A 171 -18.62 -19.53 -14.45
N THR A 172 -18.61 -20.81 -14.09
CA THR A 172 -17.43 -21.68 -14.13
C THR A 172 -17.18 -22.28 -15.51
N GLN A 173 -18.19 -22.26 -16.38
CA GLN A 173 -18.14 -22.79 -17.75
C GLN A 173 -17.89 -21.69 -18.80
N LYS A 174 -17.38 -20.54 -18.36
CA LYS A 174 -16.99 -19.40 -19.18
C LYS A 174 -15.59 -18.98 -18.84
N LEU A 175 -14.84 -18.49 -19.83
CA LEU A 175 -13.48 -18.03 -19.60
C LEU A 175 -13.49 -16.73 -18.77
N SER A 176 -12.64 -16.66 -17.76
CA SER A 176 -12.34 -15.42 -17.01
C SER A 176 -10.95 -14.84 -17.36
N GLY A 177 -10.11 -15.66 -17.99
CA GLY A 177 -8.79 -15.31 -18.50
C GLY A 177 -8.34 -16.31 -19.56
N LEU A 178 -7.40 -15.90 -20.40
CA LEU A 178 -6.81 -16.73 -21.45
C LEU A 178 -5.42 -16.19 -21.79
N ASP A 179 -4.40 -17.04 -21.70
CA ASP A 179 -3.05 -16.70 -22.12
C ASP A 179 -2.90 -16.94 -23.62
N LEU A 180 -2.66 -15.86 -24.37
CA LEU A 180 -2.45 -15.88 -25.82
C LEU A 180 -1.01 -15.52 -26.20
N SER A 181 -0.08 -15.46 -25.25
CA SER A 181 1.30 -15.00 -25.46
C SER A 181 2.06 -15.84 -26.49
N ALA A 182 1.75 -17.13 -26.61
CA ALA A 182 2.35 -18.04 -27.60
C ALA A 182 1.71 -17.94 -29.00
N ASN A 183 0.47 -17.45 -29.11
CA ASN A 183 -0.32 -17.44 -30.34
C ASN A 183 -0.10 -16.15 -31.15
N THR A 184 1.17 -15.86 -31.43
CA THR A 184 1.63 -14.62 -32.10
C THR A 184 1.15 -14.47 -33.55
N GLN A 185 0.60 -15.52 -34.14
CA GLN A 185 0.06 -15.55 -35.51
C GLN A 185 -1.46 -15.26 -35.59
N LEU A 186 -2.13 -14.99 -34.46
CA LEU A 186 -3.56 -14.71 -34.43
C LEU A 186 -3.93 -13.49 -35.30
N LEU A 187 -4.85 -13.70 -36.24
CA LEU A 187 -5.45 -12.69 -37.11
C LEU A 187 -6.88 -12.35 -36.68
N HIS A 188 -7.58 -13.33 -36.09
CA HIS A 188 -9.01 -13.28 -35.73
C HIS A 188 -9.24 -13.78 -34.31
N LEU A 189 -9.71 -12.90 -33.43
CA LEU A 189 -10.08 -13.21 -32.05
C LEU A 189 -11.56 -12.88 -31.81
N HIS A 190 -12.35 -13.89 -31.45
CA HIS A 190 -13.77 -13.76 -31.17
C HIS A 190 -14.11 -14.50 -29.88
N LEU A 191 -14.22 -13.74 -28.78
CA LEU A 191 -14.49 -14.21 -27.43
C LEU A 191 -15.69 -13.51 -26.76
N PRO A 192 -16.86 -13.39 -27.41
CA PRO A 192 -17.99 -12.72 -26.78
C PRO A 192 -18.68 -13.58 -25.69
N ASN A 193 -19.34 -12.90 -24.75
CA ASN A 193 -20.19 -13.48 -23.70
C ASN A 193 -19.48 -14.41 -22.69
N HIS A 194 -18.24 -14.08 -22.34
CA HIS A 194 -17.46 -14.73 -21.27
C HIS A 194 -17.43 -13.84 -20.02
N ASN A 195 -16.43 -14.01 -19.15
CA ASN A 195 -16.26 -13.29 -17.89
C ASN A 195 -14.94 -12.47 -17.86
N PHE A 196 -14.46 -12.02 -19.01
CA PHE A 196 -13.21 -11.23 -19.08
C PHE A 196 -13.40 -9.83 -18.50
N VAL A 197 -12.55 -9.48 -17.53
CA VAL A 197 -12.35 -8.09 -17.07
C VAL A 197 -11.18 -7.41 -17.79
N SER A 198 -10.23 -8.21 -18.28
CA SER A 198 -9.07 -7.76 -19.06
C SER A 198 -8.53 -8.92 -19.90
N ILE A 199 -7.69 -8.61 -20.90
CA ILE A 199 -6.94 -9.59 -21.69
C ILE A 199 -5.61 -8.98 -22.14
N ASP A 200 -4.51 -9.72 -21.99
CA ASP A 200 -3.21 -9.29 -22.50
C ASP A 200 -3.06 -9.70 -23.97
N LEU A 201 -2.88 -8.71 -24.85
CA LEU A 201 -2.69 -8.90 -26.29
C LEU A 201 -1.35 -8.33 -26.79
N ASN A 202 -0.42 -8.01 -25.90
CA ASN A 202 0.85 -7.36 -26.28
C ASN A 202 1.69 -8.17 -27.29
N ASN A 203 1.52 -9.50 -27.31
CA ASN A 203 2.22 -10.39 -28.25
C ASN A 203 1.41 -10.73 -29.52
N ASN A 204 0.15 -10.32 -29.60
CA ASN A 204 -0.79 -10.69 -30.67
C ASN A 204 -0.96 -9.56 -31.70
N LEU A 205 0.16 -8.94 -32.09
CA LEU A 205 0.19 -7.76 -32.96
C LEU A 205 -0.32 -8.02 -34.40
N GLN A 206 -0.63 -9.27 -34.76
CA GLN A 206 -1.16 -9.62 -36.08
C GLN A 206 -2.70 -9.58 -36.15
N ILE A 207 -3.41 -9.35 -35.03
CA ILE A 207 -4.87 -9.29 -35.02
C ILE A 207 -5.34 -8.10 -35.86
N GLN A 208 -5.92 -8.38 -37.02
CA GLN A 208 -6.35 -7.37 -37.99
C GLN A 208 -7.70 -7.69 -38.65
N GLU A 209 -8.19 -8.93 -38.52
CA GLU A 209 -9.45 -9.36 -39.16
C GLU A 209 -10.66 -9.16 -38.24
N ARG A 210 -10.52 -9.53 -36.96
CA ARG A 210 -11.58 -9.37 -35.95
C ARG A 210 -10.99 -9.35 -34.54
N LEU A 211 -11.53 -8.46 -33.72
CA LEU A 211 -11.30 -8.40 -32.27
C LEU A 211 -12.64 -8.18 -31.58
N ASP A 212 -13.29 -9.26 -31.16
CA ASP A 212 -14.62 -9.20 -30.55
C ASP A 212 -14.61 -9.75 -29.14
N MET A 213 -14.71 -8.83 -28.17
CA MET A 213 -14.83 -9.09 -26.75
C MET A 213 -16.21 -8.65 -26.22
N SER A 214 -17.22 -8.52 -27.08
CA SER A 214 -18.55 -8.03 -26.68
C SER A 214 -19.26 -8.93 -25.64
N GLY A 215 -20.01 -8.31 -24.73
CA GLY A 215 -20.73 -9.05 -23.68
C GLY A 215 -19.85 -9.63 -22.57
N ASN A 216 -18.59 -9.17 -22.47
CA ASN A 216 -17.73 -9.40 -21.32
C ASN A 216 -17.81 -8.21 -20.34
N PRO A 217 -17.67 -8.44 -19.03
CA PRO A 217 -17.87 -7.40 -18.01
C PRO A 217 -16.86 -6.25 -18.03
N GLY A 218 -15.65 -6.41 -18.59
CA GLY A 218 -14.66 -5.34 -18.61
C GLY A 218 -14.20 -4.88 -17.20
N PRO A 219 -13.36 -3.84 -17.10
CA PRO A 219 -12.92 -3.30 -15.81
C PRO A 219 -14.04 -2.72 -14.92
N ASP A 220 -15.14 -2.25 -15.49
CA ASP A 220 -16.26 -1.69 -14.71
C ASP A 220 -17.23 -2.76 -14.15
N GLY A 221 -17.13 -4.00 -14.64
CA GLY A 221 -17.95 -5.12 -14.22
C GLY A 221 -19.31 -5.22 -14.91
N ASP A 222 -19.60 -4.35 -15.89
CA ASP A 222 -20.88 -4.29 -16.60
C ASP A 222 -20.78 -4.86 -18.03
N PRO A 223 -21.35 -6.05 -18.30
CA PRO A 223 -21.28 -6.67 -19.63
C PRO A 223 -22.08 -5.92 -20.71
N ASP A 224 -22.95 -4.97 -20.34
CA ASP A 224 -23.68 -4.12 -21.30
C ASP A 224 -22.86 -2.88 -21.74
N THR A 225 -21.78 -2.55 -21.03
CA THR A 225 -20.85 -1.46 -21.36
C THR A 225 -19.39 -1.92 -21.53
N PRO A 226 -19.13 -2.98 -22.32
CA PRO A 226 -17.81 -3.62 -22.39
C PRO A 226 -16.71 -2.66 -22.83
N ASP A 227 -15.76 -2.42 -21.92
CA ASP A 227 -14.67 -1.44 -22.02
C ASP A 227 -13.28 -2.09 -21.89
N ILE A 228 -13.13 -3.32 -22.40
CA ILE A 228 -11.85 -4.04 -22.35
C ILE A 228 -10.77 -3.24 -23.10
N VAL A 229 -9.76 -2.84 -22.34
CA VAL A 229 -8.63 -2.07 -22.85
C VAL A 229 -7.69 -2.96 -23.64
N VAL A 230 -7.36 -2.54 -24.87
CA VAL A 230 -6.43 -3.26 -25.76
C VAL A 230 -5.36 -2.31 -26.33
N PRO A 231 -4.19 -2.83 -26.75
CA PRO A 231 -3.14 -2.00 -27.33
C PRO A 231 -3.61 -1.18 -28.53
N ALA A 232 -3.29 0.12 -28.57
CA ALA A 232 -3.69 1.04 -29.65
C ALA A 232 -3.29 0.52 -31.04
N GLN A 233 -2.10 -0.09 -31.14
CA GLN A 233 -1.62 -0.68 -32.39
C GLN A 233 -2.55 -1.76 -32.95
N ILE A 234 -3.16 -2.57 -32.07
CA ILE A 234 -4.15 -3.58 -32.44
C ILE A 234 -5.50 -2.90 -32.70
N TYR A 235 -5.91 -1.99 -31.81
CA TYR A 235 -7.19 -1.28 -31.94
C TYR A 235 -7.34 -0.51 -33.26
N ASP A 236 -6.26 0.12 -33.72
CA ASP A 236 -6.23 0.97 -34.91
C ASP A 236 -6.15 0.18 -36.22
N GLN A 237 -5.60 -1.04 -36.20
CA GLN A 237 -5.48 -1.87 -37.41
C GLN A 237 -6.71 -2.74 -37.67
N VAL A 238 -7.52 -3.06 -36.66
CA VAL A 238 -8.78 -3.80 -36.82
C VAL A 238 -9.88 -2.86 -37.35
N PRO A 239 -10.62 -3.25 -38.41
CA PRO A 239 -11.74 -2.46 -38.92
C PRO A 239 -12.79 -2.14 -37.84
N GLU A 240 -13.40 -0.95 -37.89
CA GLU A 240 -14.33 -0.46 -36.86
C GLU A 240 -15.53 -1.40 -36.65
N GLU A 241 -16.04 -2.00 -37.72
CA GLU A 241 -17.14 -2.97 -37.68
C GLU A 241 -16.76 -4.33 -37.07
N SER A 242 -15.46 -4.59 -36.92
CA SER A 242 -14.89 -5.86 -36.46
C SER A 242 -14.17 -5.75 -35.12
N ARG A 243 -14.15 -4.56 -34.50
CA ARG A 243 -13.70 -4.34 -33.12
C ARG A 243 -14.91 -4.09 -32.22
N LEU A 244 -15.23 -5.02 -31.33
CA LEU A 244 -16.44 -4.97 -30.51
C LEU A 244 -16.10 -5.22 -29.05
N GLY A 245 -16.68 -4.42 -28.15
CA GLY A 245 -16.45 -4.52 -26.70
C GLY A 245 -15.02 -4.23 -26.25
N VAL A 246 -14.32 -3.40 -27.01
CA VAL A 246 -12.94 -3.00 -26.72
C VAL A 246 -12.77 -1.49 -26.84
N VAL A 247 -11.83 -0.96 -26.06
CA VAL A 247 -11.37 0.44 -26.13
C VAL A 247 -9.85 0.47 -26.26
N SER A 248 -9.33 1.51 -26.90
CA SER A 248 -7.88 1.69 -27.01
C SER A 248 -7.28 2.17 -25.69
N ASP A 249 -6.16 1.58 -25.30
CA ASP A 249 -5.30 2.09 -24.21
C ASP A 249 -4.89 3.57 -24.39
N ALA A 250 -4.73 4.06 -25.63
CA ALA A 250 -4.47 5.47 -25.91
C ALA A 250 -5.63 6.42 -25.52
N SER A 251 -6.82 5.88 -25.27
CA SER A 251 -7.99 6.65 -24.83
C SER A 251 -8.20 6.62 -23.31
N VAL A 252 -7.43 5.80 -22.59
CA VAL A 252 -7.50 5.66 -21.13
C VAL A 252 -6.39 6.50 -20.52
N THR A 253 -6.75 7.47 -19.68
CA THR A 253 -5.75 8.26 -18.94
C THR A 253 -5.52 7.63 -17.57
N THR A 254 -4.32 7.14 -17.33
CA THR A 254 -3.88 6.76 -15.98
C THR A 254 -3.69 8.02 -15.14
N THR A 255 -4.35 8.11 -14.00
CA THR A 255 -4.30 9.25 -13.08
C THR A 255 -3.66 8.85 -11.75
N VAL A 256 -2.77 9.69 -11.23
CA VAL A 256 -2.12 9.54 -9.92
C VAL A 256 -2.80 10.39 -8.86
N TYR A 257 -3.01 9.84 -7.66
CA TYR A 257 -3.48 10.57 -6.48
C TYR A 257 -2.42 10.51 -5.38
N LEU A 258 -2.21 11.62 -4.66
CA LEU A 258 -1.35 11.69 -3.48
C LEU A 258 -2.18 11.61 -2.20
N SER A 259 -1.70 10.85 -1.21
CA SER A 259 -2.27 10.80 0.13
C SER A 259 -1.18 10.66 1.20
N VAL A 260 -1.58 10.88 2.45
CA VAL A 260 -0.76 10.65 3.64
C VAL A 260 -1.62 9.99 4.72
N ASN A 261 -1.05 9.09 5.52
CA ASN A 261 -1.76 8.42 6.61
C ASN A 261 -1.96 9.32 7.84
N GLU A 262 -0.96 10.16 8.16
CA GLU A 262 -0.95 11.07 9.31
C GLU A 262 -0.64 12.50 8.84
N THR A 263 -1.35 13.48 9.41
CA THR A 263 -1.17 14.91 9.08
C THR A 263 -0.61 15.73 10.24
N LEU A 264 -0.41 15.09 11.38
CA LEU A 264 0.14 15.65 12.60
C LEU A 264 1.09 14.61 13.18
N ILE A 265 2.35 14.96 13.35
CA ILE A 265 3.39 14.07 13.87
C ILE A 265 4.17 14.79 14.97
N ALA A 266 4.60 14.07 15.98
CA ALA A 266 5.49 14.62 17.00
C ALA A 266 6.89 14.86 16.42
N GLU A 267 7.56 15.89 16.91
CA GLU A 267 8.97 16.17 16.60
C GLU A 267 9.91 15.04 17.02
N ASP A 268 9.60 14.35 18.13
CA ASP A 268 10.34 13.17 18.63
C ASP A 268 10.15 11.93 17.75
N GLY A 269 10.72 11.97 16.55
CA GLY A 269 10.76 10.86 15.60
C GLY A 269 9.40 10.46 15.03
N GLY A 270 8.41 11.37 15.07
CA GLY A 270 7.10 11.12 14.48
C GLY A 270 7.19 10.80 12.98
N MET A 271 6.27 9.96 12.49
CA MET A 271 6.37 9.37 11.16
C MET A 271 5.08 9.55 10.36
N ALA A 272 5.23 9.82 9.07
CA ALA A 272 4.14 9.85 8.11
C ALA A 272 4.53 9.07 6.85
N VAL A 273 3.55 8.37 6.27
CA VAL A 273 3.68 7.57 5.06
C VAL A 273 2.97 8.29 3.92
N LEU A 274 3.75 8.73 2.94
CA LEU A 274 3.25 9.36 1.71
C LEU A 274 2.98 8.26 0.68
N SER A 275 1.77 8.23 0.13
CA SER A 275 1.35 7.22 -0.84
C SER A 275 0.90 7.83 -2.16
N ALA A 276 1.34 7.25 -3.27
CA ALA A 276 0.82 7.52 -4.59
C ALA A 276 -0.04 6.33 -5.07
N SER A 277 -1.23 6.60 -5.59
CA SER A 277 -2.14 5.56 -6.11
C SER A 277 -2.63 5.86 -7.52
N LEU A 278 -2.90 4.81 -8.31
CA LEU A 278 -3.41 4.86 -9.68
C LEU A 278 -4.90 4.50 -9.72
N ASN A 279 -5.63 5.07 -10.68
CA ASN A 279 -7.01 4.65 -10.97
C ASN A 279 -7.10 3.26 -11.61
N ALA A 280 -6.03 2.80 -12.27
CA ALA A 280 -5.90 1.46 -12.83
C ALA A 280 -4.42 1.06 -12.92
N ALA A 281 -4.13 -0.24 -12.87
CA ALA A 281 -2.78 -0.75 -13.10
C ALA A 281 -2.35 -0.44 -14.54
N THR A 282 -1.04 -0.25 -14.76
CA THR A 282 -0.48 -0.06 -16.11
C THR A 282 0.65 -1.03 -16.39
N ASN A 283 0.93 -1.28 -17.66
CA ASN A 283 2.03 -2.15 -18.09
C ASN A 283 3.40 -1.45 -18.06
N GLU A 284 3.43 -0.16 -17.72
CA GLU A 284 4.63 0.66 -17.62
C GLU A 284 4.88 1.04 -16.16
N THR A 285 6.13 1.33 -15.82
CA THR A 285 6.43 1.88 -14.48
C THR A 285 6.02 3.35 -14.43
N VAL A 286 5.32 3.76 -13.38
CA VAL A 286 4.95 5.16 -13.11
C VAL A 286 5.90 5.72 -12.05
N THR A 287 6.59 6.82 -12.36
CA THR A 287 7.42 7.55 -11.41
C THR A 287 6.79 8.90 -11.14
N VAL A 288 6.67 9.22 -9.85
CA VAL A 288 6.06 10.44 -9.33
C VAL A 288 7.12 11.20 -8.54
N GLU A 289 7.62 12.30 -9.09
CA GLU A 289 8.47 13.22 -8.32
C GLU A 289 7.62 13.97 -7.28
N LEU A 290 8.18 14.25 -6.12
CA LEU A 290 7.54 14.99 -5.04
C LEU A 290 8.26 16.32 -4.82
N ASN A 291 7.49 17.39 -4.69
CA ASN A 291 8.00 18.71 -4.30
C ASN A 291 7.67 18.96 -2.83
N PHE A 292 8.69 19.36 -2.07
CA PHE A 292 8.57 19.72 -0.66
C PHE A 292 8.64 21.23 -0.49
N ALA A 293 7.72 21.78 0.30
CA ALA A 293 7.65 23.19 0.70
C ALA A 293 7.14 23.27 2.14
N GLY A 294 6.92 24.47 2.68
CA GLY A 294 6.49 24.66 4.06
C GLY A 294 7.40 25.64 4.80
N ASN A 295 7.27 25.70 6.12
CA ASN A 295 8.25 26.35 7.00
C ASN A 295 9.26 25.35 7.58
N ALA A 296 8.90 24.08 7.69
CA ALA A 296 9.86 23.03 8.03
C ALA A 296 10.91 22.83 6.91
N THR A 297 12.15 22.67 7.34
CA THR A 297 13.39 22.54 6.58
C THR A 297 13.84 21.09 6.50
N LEU A 298 13.99 20.57 5.27
CA LEU A 298 14.49 19.23 5.05
C LEU A 298 15.92 19.08 5.61
N ALA A 299 16.17 17.96 6.28
CA ALA A 299 17.38 17.57 7.00
C ALA A 299 17.69 18.34 8.30
N THR A 300 16.88 19.35 8.65
CA THR A 300 16.86 19.92 10.00
C THR A 300 15.67 19.34 10.76
N ASP A 301 14.45 19.52 10.24
CA ASP A 301 13.21 19.28 10.99
C ASP A 301 12.55 17.96 10.55
N TYR A 302 12.89 17.47 9.35
CA TYR A 302 12.45 16.16 8.86
C TYR A 302 13.40 15.55 7.83
N SER A 303 13.25 14.24 7.60
CA SER A 303 13.92 13.49 6.55
C SER A 303 12.93 12.66 5.74
N VAL A 304 13.31 12.30 4.51
CA VAL A 304 12.51 11.46 3.61
C VAL A 304 13.37 10.36 2.98
N GLU A 305 12.80 9.19 2.76
CA GLU A 305 13.52 8.07 2.12
C GLU A 305 13.90 8.36 0.66
N SER A 306 13.06 9.10 -0.05
CA SER A 306 13.20 9.44 -1.47
C SER A 306 12.36 10.68 -1.80
N GLU A 307 12.80 11.48 -2.77
CA GLU A 307 12.01 12.60 -3.32
C GLU A 307 11.09 12.15 -4.47
N SER A 308 10.91 10.84 -4.65
CA SER A 308 10.01 10.26 -5.65
C SER A 308 9.40 8.94 -5.20
N ILE A 309 8.17 8.68 -5.64
CA ILE A 309 7.46 7.41 -5.47
C ILE A 309 7.45 6.69 -6.82
N THR A 310 7.87 5.42 -6.83
CA THR A 310 7.86 4.58 -8.04
C THR A 310 6.85 3.45 -7.87
N ILE A 311 5.82 3.44 -8.74
CA ILE A 311 4.81 2.39 -8.83
C ILE A 311 5.23 1.44 -9.96
N PRO A 312 5.66 0.20 -9.66
CA PRO A 312 6.06 -0.77 -10.68
C PRO A 312 4.93 -1.11 -11.65
N ALA A 313 5.27 -1.54 -12.87
CA ALA A 313 4.28 -2.09 -13.80
C ALA A 313 3.45 -3.20 -13.15
N GLY A 314 2.13 -3.15 -13.35
CA GLY A 314 1.15 -4.06 -12.75
C GLY A 314 0.71 -3.68 -11.32
N ALA A 315 1.41 -2.78 -10.63
CA ALA A 315 0.98 -2.27 -9.33
C ALA A 315 0.10 -1.02 -9.47
N THR A 316 -0.72 -0.75 -8.44
CA THR A 316 -1.60 0.43 -8.38
C THR A 316 -1.20 1.42 -7.28
N GLU A 317 -0.25 1.07 -6.42
CA GLU A 317 0.17 1.92 -5.30
C GLU A 317 1.64 1.68 -4.94
N ALA A 318 2.27 2.72 -4.40
CA ALA A 318 3.55 2.66 -3.72
C ALA A 318 3.63 3.82 -2.71
N SER A 319 4.56 3.72 -1.76
CA SER A 319 4.72 4.69 -0.70
C SER A 319 6.19 4.93 -0.36
N ILE A 320 6.44 6.04 0.33
CA ILE A 320 7.71 6.36 0.98
C ILE A 320 7.45 6.86 2.40
N GLU A 321 8.46 6.76 3.25
CA GLU A 321 8.43 7.25 4.62
C GLU A 321 9.03 8.65 4.76
N LEU A 322 8.41 9.44 5.63
CA LEU A 322 8.86 10.73 6.14
C LEU A 322 8.96 10.64 7.66
N THR A 323 10.03 11.19 8.23
CA THR A 323 10.30 11.14 9.68
C THR A 323 10.72 12.52 10.19
N ALA A 324 10.09 13.01 11.26
CA ALA A 324 10.49 14.21 11.97
C ALA A 324 11.84 14.00 12.67
N ILE A 325 12.60 15.08 12.86
CA ILE A 325 13.90 15.06 13.51
C ILE A 325 13.78 15.86 14.80
N GLN A 326 14.12 15.23 15.92
CA GLN A 326 14.17 15.92 17.22
C GLN A 326 15.40 16.81 17.33
N ASP A 327 15.22 18.02 17.85
CA ASP A 327 16.31 18.81 18.40
C ASP A 327 15.98 19.45 19.77
N SER A 328 16.45 20.67 20.03
CA SER A 328 16.32 21.38 21.31
C SER A 328 16.09 22.89 21.11
N GLU A 329 15.83 23.33 19.88
CA GLU A 329 15.55 24.71 19.56
C GLU A 329 14.04 24.96 19.66
N VAL A 330 13.65 26.08 20.26
CA VAL A 330 12.22 26.42 20.34
C VAL A 330 11.80 27.10 19.04
N GLU A 331 11.15 26.35 18.16
CA GLU A 331 10.75 26.82 16.82
C GLU A 331 9.23 26.95 16.68
N GLY A 332 8.50 26.20 17.52
CA GLY A 332 7.05 26.06 17.48
C GLY A 332 6.58 25.23 16.28
N ASN A 333 5.32 24.80 16.27
CA ASN A 333 4.84 23.85 15.25
C ASN A 333 5.10 24.30 13.81
N GLU A 334 5.68 23.40 13.03
CA GLU A 334 6.03 23.61 11.64
C GLU A 334 5.19 22.77 10.69
N THR A 335 5.24 23.09 9.39
CA THR A 335 4.47 22.42 8.36
C THR A 335 5.35 21.99 7.19
N ILE A 336 5.08 20.77 6.72
CA ILE A 336 5.63 20.19 5.49
C ILE A 336 4.50 20.08 4.49
N LYS A 337 4.68 20.72 3.35
CA LYS A 337 3.76 20.72 2.23
C LYS A 337 4.33 19.88 1.10
N VAL A 338 3.72 18.73 0.84
CA VAL A 338 4.16 17.80 -0.22
C VAL A 338 3.19 17.89 -1.39
N SER A 339 3.71 18.07 -2.61
CA SER A 339 2.90 18.14 -3.83
C SER A 339 3.49 17.32 -4.97
N LEU A 340 2.62 16.88 -5.88
CA LEU A 340 3.02 16.14 -7.08
C LEU A 340 3.89 17.02 -8.00
N GLY A 341 5.02 16.48 -8.43
CA GLY A 341 5.93 17.05 -9.42
C GLY A 341 5.73 16.45 -10.82
N ASN A 342 6.84 16.14 -11.49
CA ASN A 342 6.79 15.47 -12.78
C ASN A 342 6.29 14.01 -12.62
N ILE A 343 5.42 13.58 -13.53
CA ILE A 343 4.83 12.24 -13.55
C ILE A 343 5.12 11.60 -14.90
N THR A 344 5.64 10.37 -14.90
CA THR A 344 5.83 9.58 -16.12
C THR A 344 4.70 8.57 -16.30
N ASN A 345 4.28 8.31 -17.54
CA ASN A 345 3.29 7.29 -17.91
C ASN A 345 1.90 7.43 -17.25
N ALA A 346 1.63 8.57 -16.60
CA ALA A 346 0.35 8.92 -15.99
C ALA A 346 0.23 10.45 -15.92
N VAL A 347 -0.94 10.93 -15.49
CA VAL A 347 -1.22 12.36 -15.26
C VAL A 347 -1.69 12.59 -13.83
N ALA A 348 -1.59 13.81 -13.32
CA ALA A 348 -2.07 14.14 -11.97
C ALA A 348 -3.60 14.11 -11.88
N GLY A 349 -4.14 13.49 -10.82
CA GLY A 349 -5.55 13.50 -10.45
C GLY A 349 -5.95 14.76 -9.65
N GLU A 350 -7.07 14.70 -8.94
CA GLU A 350 -7.57 15.86 -8.16
C GLU A 350 -6.79 16.12 -6.86
N ASN A 351 -6.29 15.07 -6.21
CA ASN A 351 -5.52 15.15 -4.96
C ASN A 351 -4.03 15.24 -5.27
N GLN A 352 -3.51 16.47 -5.37
CA GLN A 352 -2.13 16.73 -5.79
C GLN A 352 -1.22 17.21 -4.66
N GLU A 353 -1.75 17.35 -3.44
CA GLU A 353 -1.08 18.02 -2.33
C GLU A 353 -1.56 17.49 -0.98
N VAL A 354 -0.63 17.31 -0.05
CA VAL A 354 -0.88 16.99 1.35
C VAL A 354 -0.05 17.92 2.25
N ILE A 355 -0.53 18.16 3.46
CA ILE A 355 0.14 18.98 4.47
C ILE A 355 0.28 18.15 5.74
N ILE A 356 1.49 18.09 6.27
CA ILE A 356 1.84 17.45 7.53
C ILE A 356 2.32 18.55 8.48
N THR A 357 1.94 18.50 9.75
CA THR A 357 2.39 19.42 10.80
C THR A 357 3.29 18.66 11.76
N ILE A 358 4.47 19.20 12.07
CA ILE A 358 5.35 18.73 13.15
C ILE A 358 4.95 19.49 14.42
N GLU A 359 4.66 18.75 15.49
CA GLU A 359 4.41 19.31 16.82
C GLU A 359 5.74 19.42 17.56
N ASP A 360 6.20 20.66 17.67
CA ASP A 360 7.36 21.08 18.46
C ASP A 360 7.12 20.76 19.94
N ASP A 361 8.08 20.11 20.58
CA ASP A 361 7.99 19.70 21.98
C ASP A 361 8.98 20.43 22.92
N ASP A 362 9.75 21.37 22.37
CA ASP A 362 10.65 22.23 23.09
C ASP A 362 9.95 23.43 23.79
N ILE A 363 10.47 23.85 24.94
CA ILE A 363 9.85 24.89 25.78
C ILE A 363 10.83 26.03 26.06
N GLU A 364 10.39 27.27 25.84
CA GLU A 364 11.12 28.47 26.28
C GLU A 364 11.11 28.58 27.83
N VAL A 365 12.26 28.45 28.48
CA VAL A 365 12.41 28.64 29.92
C VAL A 365 12.52 30.15 30.25
N SER A 366 11.44 30.75 30.76
CA SER A 366 11.42 32.15 31.21
C SER A 366 11.40 32.24 32.74
N LEU A 367 12.58 32.37 33.35
CA LEU A 367 12.79 32.46 34.80
C LEU A 367 13.40 33.81 35.17
N ILE A 368 12.80 34.52 36.13
CA ILE A 368 13.20 35.87 36.53
C ILE A 368 13.57 35.91 38.01
N LEU A 369 14.73 36.47 38.37
CA LEU A 369 15.01 36.87 39.76
C LEU A 369 14.19 38.13 40.09
N ASN A 370 13.26 38.01 41.04
CA ASN A 370 12.41 39.13 41.47
C ASN A 370 12.95 39.82 42.73
N GLU A 371 13.40 39.03 43.71
CA GLU A 371 13.91 39.53 44.99
C GLU A 371 15.14 38.73 45.43
N ILE A 372 16.10 39.41 46.04
CA ILE A 372 17.30 38.79 46.62
C ILE A 372 17.66 39.48 47.94
N LEU A 373 17.91 38.67 48.97
CA LEU A 373 18.42 39.12 50.25
C LEU A 373 19.77 38.42 50.53
N TYR A 374 20.85 39.18 50.44
CA TYR A 374 22.22 38.73 50.77
C TYR A 374 22.79 39.40 52.02
N ASP A 375 22.07 40.37 52.61
CA ASP A 375 22.48 41.04 53.85
C ASP A 375 21.27 41.24 54.77
N PRO A 376 20.80 40.17 55.45
CA PRO A 376 19.71 40.27 56.42
C PRO A 376 20.03 41.23 57.57
N SER A 377 19.02 41.97 58.04
CA SER A 377 19.19 42.93 59.14
C SER A 377 19.66 42.27 60.44
N ASN A 378 20.81 42.70 60.95
CA ASN A 378 21.34 42.19 62.23
C ASN A 378 20.65 42.75 63.49
N ASN A 379 19.52 43.46 63.34
CA ASN A 379 18.76 44.03 64.44
C ASN A 379 17.69 43.06 64.98
N ASN A 380 18.10 42.15 65.86
CA ASN A 380 17.22 41.12 66.44
C ASN A 380 16.48 40.32 65.35
N LEU A 381 15.15 40.25 65.39
CA LEU A 381 14.33 39.49 64.43
C LEU A 381 13.91 40.32 63.20
N ASP A 382 14.42 41.54 63.04
CA ASP A 382 14.12 42.32 61.84
C ASP A 382 14.71 41.66 60.57
N GLY A 383 15.77 40.86 60.72
CA GLY A 383 16.40 40.10 59.63
C GLY A 383 15.95 38.64 59.51
N ASP A 384 14.97 38.19 60.32
CA ASP A 384 14.44 36.81 60.28
C ASP A 384 13.52 36.66 59.07
N ALA A 385 14.11 36.49 57.89
CA ALA A 385 13.40 36.46 56.61
C ALA A 385 12.71 35.11 56.38
N ASN A 386 13.26 34.03 56.92
CA ASN A 386 12.64 32.72 56.83
C ASN A 386 11.49 32.56 57.87
N GLY A 387 11.37 33.47 58.84
CA GLY A 387 10.25 33.55 59.78
C GLY A 387 10.25 32.45 60.85
N ASP A 388 11.36 31.74 61.04
CA ASP A 388 11.46 30.62 61.97
C ASP A 388 11.62 31.05 63.45
N GLY A 389 11.75 32.36 63.68
CA GLY A 389 11.86 32.98 64.99
C GLY A 389 13.31 33.15 65.46
N VAL A 390 14.29 32.88 64.60
CA VAL A 390 15.72 32.99 64.87
C VAL A 390 16.43 33.75 63.75
N TYR A 391 17.00 34.90 64.09
CA TYR A 391 17.96 35.54 63.18
C TYR A 391 19.27 34.73 63.10
N ALA A 392 19.60 34.30 61.88
CA ALA A 392 20.86 33.69 61.51
C ALA A 392 21.25 34.18 60.11
N GLN A 393 22.32 34.99 60.04
CA GLN A 393 22.74 35.68 58.82
C GLN A 393 22.75 34.78 57.57
N SER A 394 23.41 33.63 57.62
CA SER A 394 23.51 32.69 56.49
C SER A 394 22.23 31.90 56.22
N GLU A 395 21.33 31.78 57.20
CA GLU A 395 20.08 31.01 57.05
C GLU A 395 18.92 31.89 56.55
N ASP A 396 18.99 33.20 56.80
CA ASP A 396 18.01 34.21 56.43
C ASP A 396 18.27 34.87 55.07
N GLU A 397 19.41 34.60 54.44
CA GLU A 397 19.60 34.93 53.02
C GLU A 397 18.55 34.22 52.17
N PHE A 398 18.10 34.86 51.09
CA PHE A 398 17.23 34.18 50.13
C PHE A 398 17.33 34.75 48.71
N ILE A 399 16.87 33.94 47.77
CA ILE A 399 16.55 34.36 46.41
C ILE A 399 15.10 34.01 46.07
N GLU A 400 14.49 34.81 45.22
CA GLU A 400 13.12 34.64 44.74
C GLU A 400 13.09 34.58 43.21
N LEU A 401 12.76 33.41 42.68
CA LEU A 401 12.69 33.13 41.25
C LEU A 401 11.22 33.00 40.81
N TYR A 402 10.83 33.79 39.82
CA TYR A 402 9.49 33.86 39.25
C TYR A 402 9.43 33.15 37.89
N ASN A 403 8.45 32.26 37.72
CA ASN A 403 8.14 31.64 36.43
C ASN A 403 7.24 32.59 35.61
N ASP A 404 7.81 33.25 34.60
CA ASP A 404 7.08 34.21 33.76
C ASP A 404 6.29 33.53 32.62
N SER A 405 6.42 32.22 32.47
CA SER A 405 5.64 31.47 31.48
C SER A 405 4.19 31.26 31.93
N SER A 406 3.31 31.05 30.94
CA SER A 406 1.90 30.72 31.15
C SER A 406 1.64 29.26 31.53
N SER A 407 2.70 28.45 31.68
CA SER A 407 2.65 27.03 31.98
C SER A 407 3.44 26.71 33.25
N PRO A 408 3.13 25.63 33.98
CA PRO A 408 3.99 25.17 35.07
C PRO A 408 5.39 24.83 34.54
N LEU A 409 6.43 25.29 35.24
CA LEU A 409 7.83 25.04 34.92
C LEU A 409 8.39 23.97 35.86
N ASP A 410 8.85 22.85 35.30
CA ASP A 410 9.64 21.88 36.05
C ASP A 410 11.06 22.41 36.20
N VAL A 411 11.53 22.55 37.43
CA VAL A 411 12.86 23.07 37.77
C VAL A 411 13.71 21.99 38.44
N SER A 412 13.34 20.72 38.29
CA SER A 412 14.10 19.58 38.81
C SER A 412 15.54 19.63 38.34
N GLY A 413 16.48 19.52 39.28
CA GLY A 413 17.91 19.49 38.98
C GLY A 413 18.55 20.86 38.70
N PHE A 414 17.78 21.96 38.70
CA PHE A 414 18.33 23.31 38.56
C PHE A 414 19.34 23.59 39.68
N LYS A 415 20.39 24.33 39.37
CA LYS A 415 21.52 24.57 40.28
C LYS A 415 21.69 26.04 40.56
N ILE A 416 21.95 26.38 41.83
CA ILE A 416 22.22 27.73 42.28
C ILE A 416 23.64 27.82 42.79
N PHE A 417 24.37 28.84 42.35
CA PHE A 417 25.78 29.06 42.66
C PHE A 417 26.02 30.50 43.13
N ASP A 418 27.01 30.67 44.01
CA ASP A 418 27.83 31.89 44.08
C ASP A 418 29.05 31.78 43.15
N THR A 419 29.89 32.82 43.08
CA THR A 419 31.07 32.84 42.22
C THR A 419 32.03 31.67 42.47
N GLU A 420 32.38 31.39 43.72
CA GLU A 420 33.31 30.31 44.08
C GLU A 420 32.69 28.94 43.82
N ALA A 421 31.41 28.77 44.14
CA ALA A 421 30.68 27.53 43.90
C ALA A 421 30.61 27.18 42.41
N LEU A 422 30.40 28.18 41.55
CA LEU A 422 30.34 28.01 40.10
C LEU A 422 31.70 27.56 39.54
N ASP A 423 32.79 28.23 39.94
CA ASP A 423 34.15 27.90 39.50
C ASP A 423 34.58 26.47 39.86
N ASN A 424 33.97 25.88 40.89
CA ASN A 424 34.30 24.55 41.39
C ASN A 424 33.22 23.48 41.09
N ASP A 425 32.13 23.83 40.38
CA ASP A 425 30.97 22.97 40.14
C ASP A 425 30.41 22.33 41.43
N THR A 426 30.30 23.15 42.48
CA THR A 426 29.77 22.76 43.79
C THR A 426 28.57 23.63 44.14
N PRO A 427 27.38 23.38 43.58
CA PRO A 427 26.22 24.25 43.76
C PRO A 427 25.82 24.38 45.22
N ARG A 428 25.40 25.59 45.60
CA ARG A 428 24.82 25.88 46.92
C ARG A 428 23.50 25.16 47.09
N HIS A 429 22.71 25.12 46.02
CA HIS A 429 21.46 24.39 46.02
C HIS A 429 21.27 23.63 44.72
N ILE A 430 20.80 22.39 44.83
CA ILE A 430 20.27 21.58 43.72
C ILE A 430 18.78 21.41 44.00
N VAL A 431 17.96 21.91 43.09
CA VAL A 431 16.51 21.84 43.21
C VAL A 431 16.07 20.36 43.12
N PRO A 432 15.32 19.84 44.11
CA PRO A 432 14.94 18.43 44.14
C PRO A 432 14.03 18.01 42.97
N ASP A 433 14.16 16.76 42.55
CA ASP A 433 13.29 16.15 41.54
C ASP A 433 11.79 16.29 41.87
N GLY A 434 10.99 16.64 40.87
CA GLY A 434 9.55 16.88 40.96
C GLY A 434 9.17 18.27 41.46
N THR A 435 10.13 19.21 41.55
CA THR A 435 9.82 20.60 41.90
C THR A 435 9.22 21.31 40.70
N ILE A 436 7.95 21.72 40.82
CA ILE A 436 7.23 22.46 39.77
C ILE A 436 6.88 23.84 40.30
N ILE A 437 7.35 24.89 39.62
CA ILE A 437 6.88 26.27 39.85
C ILE A 437 5.61 26.45 39.00
N PRO A 438 4.44 26.75 39.59
CA PRO A 438 3.23 27.03 38.81
C PRO A 438 3.44 28.13 37.77
N ALA A 439 2.58 28.18 36.74
CA ALA A 439 2.52 29.34 35.84
C ALA A 439 2.34 30.62 36.66
N HIS A 440 3.18 31.64 36.42
CA HIS A 440 3.19 32.87 37.22
C HIS A 440 3.42 32.66 38.73
N GLY A 441 4.02 31.52 39.12
CA GLY A 441 4.36 31.17 40.48
C GLY A 441 5.80 31.52 40.85
N VAL A 442 6.16 31.30 42.11
CA VAL A 442 7.46 31.66 42.68
C VAL A 442 8.11 30.48 43.40
N LEU A 443 9.43 30.38 43.27
CA LEU A 443 10.32 29.59 44.12
C LEU A 443 11.14 30.53 45.01
N VAL A 444 11.06 30.31 46.32
CA VAL A 444 11.94 30.96 47.31
C VAL A 444 12.93 29.94 47.83
N VAL A 445 14.22 30.25 47.72
CA VAL A 445 15.29 29.44 48.30
C VAL A 445 15.95 30.24 49.41
N PHE A 446 15.75 29.82 50.66
CA PHE A 446 16.45 30.38 51.81
C PHE A 446 17.82 29.73 52.00
N GLY A 447 18.75 30.42 52.64
CA GLY A 447 20.05 29.88 53.00
C GLY A 447 19.96 28.69 53.95
N GLY A 448 18.96 28.64 54.84
CA GLY A 448 18.83 27.54 55.78
C GLY A 448 17.60 27.66 56.68
N GLY A 449 17.74 27.21 57.93
CA GLY A 449 16.70 27.33 58.95
C GLY A 449 15.47 26.44 58.71
N THR A 450 14.37 26.79 59.38
CA THR A 450 13.07 26.12 59.20
C THR A 450 12.00 27.12 58.74
N PRO A 451 11.98 27.48 57.44
CA PRO A 451 11.09 28.51 56.92
C PRO A 451 9.63 28.34 57.39
N THR A 452 9.10 29.35 58.07
CA THR A 452 7.78 29.34 58.71
C THR A 452 6.96 30.55 58.28
N GLY A 453 5.98 30.33 57.41
CA GLY A 453 5.17 31.39 56.83
C GLY A 453 4.28 30.89 55.71
N SER A 454 3.41 31.75 55.18
CA SER A 454 2.61 31.41 53.98
C SER A 454 3.33 31.73 52.68
N PHE A 455 4.31 32.65 52.69
CA PHE A 455 5.15 33.04 51.54
C PHE A 455 4.37 33.20 50.23
N GLY A 456 3.19 33.85 50.29
CA GLY A 456 2.28 34.01 49.14
C GLY A 456 1.82 32.74 48.42
N GLY A 457 2.09 31.54 48.95
CA GLY A 457 1.87 30.26 48.26
C GLY A 457 3.05 29.80 47.38
N ALA A 458 4.22 30.44 47.48
CA ALA A 458 5.44 30.05 46.80
C ALA A 458 5.87 28.62 47.15
N VAL A 459 6.62 28.00 46.23
CA VAL A 459 7.42 26.83 46.52
C VAL A 459 8.59 27.28 47.40
N VAL A 460 8.75 26.70 48.58
CA VAL A 460 9.77 27.15 49.55
C VAL A 460 10.76 26.03 49.79
N GLN A 461 12.04 26.37 49.69
CA GLN A 461 13.16 25.45 49.89
C GLN A 461 14.27 26.10 50.71
N THR A 462 15.19 25.27 51.17
CA THR A 462 16.44 25.70 51.81
C THR A 462 17.63 25.19 51.03
N SER A 463 18.73 25.95 51.06
CA SER A 463 19.98 25.63 50.38
C SER A 463 20.44 24.21 50.72
N SER A 464 20.93 23.47 49.71
CA SER A 464 21.41 22.10 49.91
C SER A 464 22.66 22.06 50.78
N THR A 465 23.42 23.16 50.85
CA THR A 465 24.60 23.32 51.70
C THR A 465 24.30 23.94 53.07
N GLY A 466 23.06 24.40 53.31
CA GLY A 466 22.68 25.13 54.52
C GLY A 466 23.21 26.56 54.59
N ASP A 467 23.62 27.11 53.44
CA ASP A 467 24.04 28.50 53.24
C ASP A 467 23.97 28.82 51.74
N LEU A 468 23.56 30.02 51.34
CA LEU A 468 23.71 30.51 49.96
C LEU A 468 25.08 31.18 49.74
N ASN A 469 25.74 31.61 50.81
CA ASN A 469 27.08 32.18 50.84
C ASN A 469 27.20 33.43 49.95
N LEU A 470 26.16 34.28 49.89
CA LEU A 470 26.17 35.49 49.07
C LEU A 470 26.90 36.62 49.81
N ASN A 471 28.01 37.09 49.26
CA ASN A 471 28.85 38.06 49.98
C ASN A 471 28.32 39.52 49.92
N ASN A 472 28.10 40.14 51.08
CA ASN A 472 27.67 41.54 51.24
C ASN A 472 28.59 42.58 50.58
N SER A 473 29.85 42.23 50.31
CA SER A 473 30.84 43.10 49.66
C SER A 473 30.92 42.93 48.13
N GLY A 474 30.11 42.02 47.56
CA GLY A 474 30.10 41.68 46.14
C GLY A 474 30.26 40.18 45.91
N ASP A 475 29.37 39.63 45.08
CA ASP A 475 29.31 38.24 44.62
C ASP A 475 28.43 38.18 43.35
N ILE A 476 28.45 37.05 42.64
CA ILE A 476 27.57 36.80 41.50
C ILE A 476 26.73 35.56 41.81
N LEU A 477 25.42 35.76 41.93
CA LEU A 477 24.45 34.67 41.91
C LEU A 477 24.32 34.16 40.47
N THR A 478 24.41 32.84 40.28
CA THR A 478 24.12 32.18 39.00
C THR A 478 23.13 31.04 39.19
N VAL A 479 22.13 30.94 38.32
CA VAL A 479 21.19 29.81 38.25
C VAL A 479 21.34 29.12 36.90
N GLU A 480 21.57 27.82 36.92
CA GLU A 480 21.63 26.95 35.74
C GLU A 480 20.47 25.95 35.73
N ASP A 481 20.05 25.50 34.54
CA ASP A 481 19.20 24.31 34.40
C ASP A 481 19.98 23.01 34.75
N ALA A 482 19.36 21.84 34.57
CA ALA A 482 20.01 20.57 34.91
C ALA A 482 21.17 20.22 33.95
N GLU A 483 21.14 20.77 32.75
CA GLU A 483 22.02 20.57 31.61
C GLU A 483 23.22 21.53 31.63
N GLY A 484 23.16 22.59 32.44
CA GLY A 484 24.22 23.60 32.64
C GLY A 484 24.02 24.89 31.86
N THR A 485 22.84 25.14 31.30
CA THR A 485 22.50 26.41 30.65
C THR A 485 22.26 27.48 31.72
N VAL A 486 22.99 28.60 31.64
CA VAL A 486 22.79 29.74 32.55
C VAL A 486 21.47 30.43 32.24
N LEU A 487 20.55 30.44 33.20
CA LEU A 487 19.22 31.05 33.09
C LEU A 487 19.17 32.45 33.73
N VAL A 488 19.83 32.62 34.88
CA VAL A 488 19.79 33.86 35.68
C VAL A 488 21.17 34.18 36.22
N THR A 489 21.56 35.46 36.15
CA THR A 489 22.73 35.98 36.85
C THR A 489 22.41 37.28 37.57
N PHE A 490 22.95 37.49 38.77
CA PHE A 490 22.84 38.77 39.49
C PHE A 490 24.16 39.14 40.16
N ASP A 491 24.70 40.31 39.80
CA ASP A 491 25.92 40.88 40.38
C ASP A 491 25.55 41.78 41.57
N ILE A 492 26.05 41.41 42.75
CA ILE A 492 25.83 42.09 44.02
C ILE A 492 26.77 43.30 44.19
N GLU A 493 27.91 43.35 43.51
CA GLU A 493 28.92 44.42 43.70
C GLU A 493 28.35 45.84 43.57
N PRO A 494 27.45 46.16 42.61
CA PRO A 494 26.83 47.49 42.52
C PRO A 494 25.94 47.86 43.72
N TYR A 495 25.54 46.89 44.53
CA TYR A 495 24.56 46.99 45.62
C TYR A 495 25.20 46.77 47.01
N SER A 496 26.53 46.69 47.12
CA SER A 496 27.29 46.28 48.32
C SER A 496 27.34 47.32 49.46
N ASN A 497 26.29 48.12 49.67
CA ASN A 497 26.24 49.24 50.62
C ASN A 497 25.80 48.87 52.05
N ASN A 498 25.81 47.58 52.41
CA ASN A 498 25.22 47.01 53.64
C ASN A 498 23.74 47.38 53.79
N PRO A 499 22.86 46.93 52.88
CA PRO A 499 21.46 47.31 52.85
C PRO A 499 20.71 46.93 54.15
N ASN A 500 21.07 45.85 54.84
CA ASN A 500 20.26 45.27 55.93
C ASN A 500 18.80 44.98 55.49
N GLU A 501 18.58 44.77 54.19
CA GLU A 501 17.30 44.58 53.53
C GLU A 501 17.54 43.94 52.14
N SER A 502 16.48 43.44 51.52
CA SER A 502 16.55 42.85 50.19
C SER A 502 16.59 43.92 49.11
N TYR A 503 17.05 43.50 47.93
CA TYR A 503 16.77 44.20 46.68
C TYR A 503 15.64 43.48 45.97
N THR A 504 14.62 44.24 45.58
CA THR A 504 13.44 43.75 44.86
C THR A 504 13.24 44.54 43.57
N ARG A 505 12.63 43.92 42.56
CA ARG A 505 12.21 44.64 41.36
C ARG A 505 11.02 45.55 41.68
N ASN A 506 11.07 46.80 41.20
CA ASN A 506 9.94 47.71 41.33
C ASN A 506 9.63 48.46 40.02
N PRO A 507 8.47 48.24 39.39
CA PRO A 507 7.44 47.25 39.75
C PRO A 507 7.95 45.81 39.74
N ASP A 508 7.33 44.90 40.50
CA ASP A 508 7.68 43.47 40.49
C ASP A 508 7.79 42.91 39.06
N ILE A 509 8.67 41.94 38.87
CA ILE A 509 8.97 41.18 37.63
C ILE A 509 9.65 42.04 36.54
N THR A 510 9.19 43.27 36.34
CA THR A 510 9.53 44.10 35.16
C THR A 510 10.45 45.27 35.45
N GLY A 511 10.51 45.72 36.71
CA GLY A 511 11.28 46.88 37.13
C GLY A 511 12.76 46.61 37.39
N ASP A 512 13.50 47.69 37.60
CA ASP A 512 14.89 47.63 38.08
C ASP A 512 14.91 47.24 39.57
N PHE A 513 16.05 46.70 40.02
CA PHE A 513 16.27 46.41 41.43
C PHE A 513 16.42 47.69 42.26
N VAL A 514 15.66 47.77 43.35
CA VAL A 514 15.70 48.83 44.34
C VAL A 514 15.73 48.22 45.75
N GLN A 515 16.20 48.98 46.73
CA GLN A 515 16.09 48.57 48.14
C GLN A 515 14.60 48.43 48.52
N HIS A 516 14.24 47.32 49.15
CA HIS A 516 12.85 46.99 49.43
C HIS A 516 12.16 48.03 50.33
N GLY A 517 12.86 48.50 51.36
CA GLY A 517 12.38 49.48 52.34
C GLY A 517 12.07 50.84 51.74
N ASP A 518 12.73 51.22 50.63
CA ASP A 518 12.42 52.44 49.90
C ASP A 518 11.06 52.38 49.18
N VAL A 519 10.54 51.18 48.91
CA VAL A 519 9.26 51.00 48.20
C VAL A 519 8.07 51.11 49.16
N ASN A 520 8.11 50.38 50.28
CA ASN A 520 6.96 50.30 51.20
C ASN A 520 7.31 50.27 52.70
N GLY A 521 8.60 50.34 53.06
CA GLY A 521 9.09 50.30 54.44
C GLY A 521 9.22 48.91 55.07
N LEU A 522 8.96 47.82 54.35
CA LEU A 522 9.36 46.46 54.74
C LEU A 522 10.80 46.18 54.29
N LEU A 523 11.52 45.32 55.00
CA LEU A 523 12.92 44.98 54.66
C LEU A 523 13.02 43.87 53.60
N PHE A 524 11.96 43.10 53.38
CA PHE A 524 11.88 42.02 52.40
C PHE A 524 10.42 41.50 52.29
N SER A 525 10.12 40.74 51.24
CA SER A 525 8.79 40.16 50.98
C SER A 525 8.80 38.74 50.38
N PRO A 526 9.56 37.76 50.93
CA PRO A 526 9.75 36.46 50.28
C PRO A 526 8.44 35.75 49.95
N GLY A 527 8.29 35.38 48.68
CA GLY A 527 7.14 34.68 48.11
C GLY A 527 5.95 35.58 47.79
N THR A 528 6.07 36.89 47.96
CA THR A 528 5.01 37.88 47.70
C THR A 528 5.54 39.06 46.90
N LYS A 529 4.63 39.77 46.23
CA LYS A 529 4.95 41.07 45.62
C LYS A 529 5.49 42.02 46.66
N VAL A 530 6.16 43.07 46.21
CA VAL A 530 6.69 44.12 47.08
C VAL A 530 5.64 44.70 48.04
N ASP A 531 4.35 44.68 47.71
CA ASP A 531 3.27 45.15 48.60
C ASP A 531 2.71 44.11 49.60
N GLY A 532 3.28 42.90 49.61
CA GLY A 532 2.89 41.76 50.44
C GLY A 532 1.70 40.94 49.88
N THR A 533 1.20 41.26 48.69
CA THR A 533 0.17 40.45 48.02
C THR A 533 0.78 39.27 47.26
N PRO A 534 0.06 38.16 47.06
CA PRO A 534 0.55 37.05 46.22
C PRO A 534 0.82 37.49 44.76
N PHE A 535 1.74 36.78 44.10
CA PHE A 535 2.08 36.97 42.68
C PHE A 535 0.88 36.86 41.73
#